data_AF-A0A955P7Q5-F1
#
_entry.id   AF-A0A955P7Q5-F1
#
_cell.length_a   1.000
_cell.length_b   1.000
_cell.length_c   1.000
_cell.angle_alpha   90.00
_cell.angle_beta   90.00
_cell.angle_gamma   90.00
#
_symmetry.space_group_name_H-M   'P 1'
#
loop_
_entity.id
_entity.type
_entity.pdbx_description
1 polymer ?
#
loop_
_entity_poly.entity_id
_entity_poly.type
_entity_poly.pdbx_seq_one_letter_code
_entity_poly.pdbx_strand_id
1 'polypeptide(L)'
;MEIFLTTVESEYERAKVLEDSRRQYIALPHVREVSDELGRTLHRKFSCAGLVLETYRYAEIDLVNTDDEAFPRVSKDDLRGCYPVDQSQVMSGAGLDPSQTEWPVLLPAYLFHSLDRPDEEIRAEPYLPQKGDWFFPRVTV
;
A
#
# COMPACT_ATOMS: atom_id res chain seq x y z
N MET A 1 18.77 -37.84 14.81
CA MET A 1 18.18 -36.51 15.09
C MET A 1 17.38 -36.13 13.85
N GLU A 2 16.10 -36.48 13.84
CA GLU A 2 15.19 -36.10 12.75
C GLU A 2 14.80 -34.63 12.94
N ILE A 3 15.16 -33.80 11.97
CA ILE A 3 14.69 -32.42 11.90
C ILE A 3 13.25 -32.51 11.39
N PHE A 4 12.28 -32.27 12.26
CA PHE A 4 10.90 -32.04 11.85
C PHE A 4 10.87 -30.74 11.02
N LEU A 5 10.88 -30.88 9.70
CA LEU A 5 10.55 -29.79 8.79
C LEU A 5 9.04 -29.59 8.87
N THR A 6 8.60 -28.76 9.82
CA THR A 6 7.22 -28.28 9.85
C THR A 6 7.04 -27.40 8.62
N THR A 7 6.31 -27.86 7.62
CA THR A 7 5.94 -27.04 6.47
C THR A 7 5.08 -25.90 6.98
N VAL A 8 5.62 -24.68 6.97
CA VAL A 8 4.84 -23.48 7.30
C VAL A 8 4.08 -23.09 6.05
N GLU A 9 2.82 -23.49 5.97
CA GLU A 9 1.91 -23.01 4.93
C GLU A 9 1.57 -21.53 5.19
N SER A 10 1.82 -20.69 4.19
CA SER A 10 1.50 -19.26 4.26
C SER A 10 -0.02 -19.02 4.21
N GLU A 11 -0.46 -17.84 4.67
CA GLU A 11 -1.88 -17.44 4.55
C GLU A 11 -2.37 -17.47 3.08
N TYR A 12 -1.49 -17.14 2.13
CA TYR A 12 -1.78 -17.12 0.69
C TYR A 12 -1.96 -18.50 0.06
N GLU A 13 -1.13 -19.47 0.46
CA GLU A 13 -1.23 -20.86 0.01
C GLU A 13 -2.53 -21.47 0.54
N ARG A 14 -2.82 -21.27 1.83
CA ARG A 14 -4.06 -21.74 2.46
C ARG A 14 -5.30 -21.18 1.77
N ALA A 15 -5.28 -19.90 1.39
CA ALA A 15 -6.37 -19.24 0.69
C ALA A 15 -6.35 -19.47 -0.84
N LYS A 16 -5.41 -20.28 -1.37
CA LYS A 16 -5.24 -20.59 -2.81
C LYS A 16 -5.22 -19.33 -3.69
N VAL A 17 -4.64 -18.24 -3.18
CA VAL A 17 -4.66 -16.93 -3.84
C VAL A 17 -3.59 -16.83 -4.94
N LEU A 18 -2.58 -17.71 -4.89
CA LEU A 18 -1.47 -17.71 -5.85
C LEU A 18 -1.92 -18.00 -7.29
N GLU A 19 -3.11 -18.61 -7.49
CA GLU A 19 -3.67 -18.90 -8.81
C GLU A 19 -4.15 -17.65 -9.56
N ASP A 20 -4.47 -16.56 -8.86
CA ASP A 20 -4.78 -15.24 -9.45
C ASP A 20 -4.18 -14.12 -8.60
N SER A 21 -3.00 -13.65 -9.01
CA SER A 21 -2.25 -12.60 -8.31
C SER A 21 -3.03 -11.28 -8.16
N ARG A 22 -4.04 -11.02 -9.00
CA ARG A 22 -4.90 -9.82 -8.87
C ARG A 22 -5.74 -9.87 -7.59
N ARG A 23 -5.96 -11.06 -7.02
CA ARG A 23 -6.62 -11.23 -5.72
C ARG A 23 -5.76 -10.78 -4.54
N GLN A 24 -4.47 -10.47 -4.75
CA GLN A 24 -3.59 -9.94 -3.70
C GLN A 24 -3.44 -8.42 -3.77
N TYR A 25 -3.86 -7.80 -4.87
CA TYR A 25 -3.69 -6.37 -5.09
C TYR A 25 -4.93 -5.55 -4.68
N ILE A 26 -4.69 -4.36 -4.12
CA ILE A 26 -5.67 -3.31 -3.88
C ILE A 26 -4.96 -1.94 -3.99
N ALA A 27 -5.64 -0.88 -4.41
CA ALA A 27 -5.06 0.48 -4.38
C ALA A 27 -5.44 1.23 -3.08
N LEU A 28 -6.67 1.06 -2.61
CA LEU A 28 -7.19 1.70 -1.41
C LEU A 28 -8.09 0.75 -0.60
N PRO A 29 -7.90 0.60 0.73
CA PRO A 29 -6.78 1.12 1.54
C PRO A 29 -5.42 0.51 1.11
N HIS A 30 -4.31 1.00 1.66
CA HIS A 30 -2.97 0.47 1.34
C HIS A 30 -2.78 -0.99 1.77
N VAL A 31 -3.50 -1.41 2.81
CA VAL A 31 -3.62 -2.81 3.25
C VAL A 31 -5.07 -3.12 3.61
N ARG A 32 -5.54 -4.30 3.24
CA ARG A 32 -6.87 -4.80 3.62
C ARG A 32 -6.82 -6.25 4.04
N GLU A 33 -7.31 -6.56 5.23
CA GLU A 33 -7.52 -7.94 5.64
C GLU A 33 -8.75 -8.52 4.95
N VAL A 34 -8.62 -9.73 4.42
CA VAL A 34 -9.73 -10.52 3.89
C VAL A 34 -10.00 -11.64 4.87
N SER A 35 -11.19 -11.66 5.46
CA SER A 35 -11.58 -12.63 6.48
C SER A 35 -12.70 -13.56 6.01
N ASP A 36 -12.82 -14.71 6.65
CA ASP A 36 -13.97 -15.62 6.46
C ASP A 36 -15.20 -15.19 7.26
N GLU A 37 -16.27 -15.98 7.17
CA GLU A 37 -17.53 -15.75 7.89
C GLU A 37 -17.39 -15.76 9.43
N LEU A 38 -16.31 -16.35 9.95
CA LEU A 38 -15.99 -16.41 11.37
C LEU A 38 -15.03 -15.28 11.80
N GLY A 39 -14.70 -14.36 10.89
CA GLY A 39 -13.79 -13.25 11.13
C GLY A 39 -12.31 -13.64 11.13
N ARG A 40 -11.95 -14.87 10.72
CA ARG A 40 -10.55 -15.30 10.66
C ARG A 40 -9.90 -14.72 9.41
N THR A 41 -8.75 -14.06 9.56
CA THR A 41 -7.96 -13.55 8.44
C THR A 41 -7.51 -14.69 7.53
N LEU A 42 -7.97 -14.67 6.28
CA LEU A 42 -7.60 -15.62 5.23
C LEU A 42 -6.31 -15.19 4.53
N HIS A 43 -6.22 -13.93 4.14
CA HIS A 43 -5.04 -13.30 3.56
C HIS A 43 -5.17 -11.78 3.60
N ARG A 44 -4.06 -11.07 3.38
CA ARG A 44 -4.06 -9.62 3.19
C ARG A 44 -3.93 -9.24 1.71
N LYS A 45 -4.62 -8.18 1.32
CA LYS A 45 -4.38 -7.47 0.06
C LYS A 45 -3.55 -6.23 0.33
N PHE A 46 -2.65 -5.91 -0.59
CA PHE A 46 -1.77 -4.75 -0.48
C PHE A 46 -1.80 -3.91 -1.75
N SER A 47 -1.60 -2.60 -1.59
CA SER A 47 -1.06 -1.78 -2.67
C SER A 47 0.44 -2.02 -2.79
N CYS A 48 1.02 -1.65 -3.93
CA CYS A 48 2.48 -1.80 -4.13
C CYS A 48 3.26 -1.07 -3.02
N ALA A 49 2.86 0.15 -2.70
CA ALA A 49 3.44 0.92 -1.61
C ALA A 49 3.05 0.37 -0.23
N GLY A 50 1.82 -0.12 -0.08
CA GLY A 50 1.32 -0.71 1.16
C GLY A 50 2.10 -1.94 1.58
N LEU A 51 2.46 -2.83 0.64
CA LEU A 51 3.29 -4.00 0.94
C LEU A 51 4.65 -3.60 1.53
N VAL A 52 5.28 -2.56 0.96
CA VAL A 52 6.57 -2.05 1.44
C VAL A 52 6.40 -1.47 2.84
N LEU A 53 5.39 -0.61 3.07
CA LEU A 53 5.13 -0.05 4.40
C LEU A 53 4.96 -1.13 5.46
N GLU A 54 4.12 -2.13 5.19
CA GLU A 54 3.81 -3.19 6.15
C GLU A 54 5.02 -4.09 6.41
N THR A 55 5.93 -4.23 5.43
CA THR A 55 7.23 -4.89 5.64
C THR A 55 8.12 -4.12 6.61
N TYR A 56 8.21 -2.79 6.49
CA TYR A 56 8.98 -1.96 7.43
C TYR A 56 8.34 -1.89 8.81
N ARG A 57 7.01 -1.84 8.89
CA ARG A 57 6.26 -1.90 10.16
C ARG A 57 6.50 -3.20 10.92
N TYR A 58 6.66 -4.31 10.21
CA TYR A 58 7.05 -5.57 10.82
C TYR A 58 8.44 -5.51 11.48
N ALA A 59 9.31 -4.61 11.01
CA ALA A 59 10.61 -4.31 11.61
C ALA A 59 10.57 -3.11 12.57
N GLU A 60 9.37 -2.71 13.03
CA GLU A 60 9.15 -1.57 13.94
C GLU A 60 9.61 -0.22 13.38
N ILE A 61 9.60 -0.07 12.05
CA ILE A 61 9.92 1.19 11.36
C ILE A 61 8.66 1.69 10.65
N ASP A 62 8.13 2.83 11.10
CA ASP A 62 6.97 3.46 10.45
C ASP A 62 7.43 4.52 9.44
N LEU A 63 7.47 4.15 8.16
CA LEU A 63 7.99 5.04 7.12
C LEU A 63 7.07 6.23 6.84
N VAL A 64 5.76 6.01 6.78
CA VAL A 64 4.78 7.02 6.35
C VAL A 64 3.59 6.96 7.30
N ASN A 65 3.09 8.12 7.73
CA ASN A 65 1.86 8.17 8.50
C ASN A 65 0.69 7.73 7.59
N THR A 66 0.01 6.64 7.97
CA THR A 66 -1.11 6.09 7.21
C THR A 66 -2.47 6.36 7.83
N ASP A 67 -2.59 7.34 8.72
CA ASP A 67 -3.90 7.81 9.17
C ASP A 67 -4.67 8.33 7.95
N ASP A 68 -5.94 7.93 7.80
CA ASP A 68 -6.75 8.28 6.61
C ASP A 68 -6.84 9.81 6.38
N GLU A 69 -6.75 10.60 7.46
CA GLU A 69 -6.74 12.06 7.42
C GLU A 69 -5.39 12.67 7.03
N ALA A 70 -4.31 11.91 7.14
CA ALA A 70 -2.94 12.35 6.85
C ALA A 70 -2.62 12.34 5.34
N PHE A 71 -3.39 11.60 4.53
CA PHE A 71 -3.14 11.52 3.10
C PHE A 71 -3.70 12.72 2.31
N PRO A 72 -2.86 13.39 1.49
CA PRO A 72 -3.34 14.34 0.50
C PRO A 72 -4.38 13.68 -0.41
N ARG A 73 -5.47 14.38 -0.68
CA ARG A 73 -6.46 13.98 -1.67
C ARG A 73 -5.83 14.06 -3.06
N VAL A 74 -5.80 12.93 -3.76
CA VAL A 74 -5.20 12.79 -5.10
C VAL A 74 -6.32 12.74 -6.13
N SER A 75 -6.29 13.64 -7.10
CA SER A 75 -7.29 13.67 -8.16
C SER A 75 -7.04 12.57 -9.21
N LYS A 76 -8.07 12.30 -10.04
CA LYS A 76 -7.91 11.39 -11.18
C LYS A 76 -6.82 11.84 -12.15
N ASP A 77 -6.65 13.15 -12.33
CA ASP A 77 -5.64 13.68 -13.26
C ASP A 77 -4.22 13.54 -12.68
N ASP A 78 -4.05 13.73 -11.38
CA ASP A 78 -2.78 13.43 -10.70
C ASP A 78 -2.42 11.94 -10.81
N LEU A 79 -3.41 11.05 -10.60
CA LEU A 79 -3.22 9.61 -10.77
C LEU A 79 -2.84 9.23 -12.20
N ARG A 80 -3.41 9.89 -13.23
CA ARG A 80 -3.05 9.65 -14.64
C ARG A 80 -1.61 10.06 -14.93
N GLY A 81 -1.16 11.17 -14.33
CA GLY A 81 0.23 11.60 -14.42
C GLY A 81 1.20 10.59 -13.80
N CYS A 82 0.81 9.98 -12.67
CA CYS A 82 1.63 8.99 -11.96
C CYS A 82 1.57 7.59 -12.58
N TYR A 83 0.43 7.22 -13.19
CA TYR A 83 0.16 5.89 -13.74
C TYR A 83 -0.50 6.00 -15.12
N PRO A 84 0.29 5.99 -16.21
CA PRO A 84 -0.19 6.14 -17.59
C PRO A 84 -0.83 4.85 -18.13
N VAL A 85 -1.71 4.22 -17.36
CA VAL A 85 -2.48 3.01 -17.71
C VAL A 85 -3.97 3.30 -17.74
N ASP A 86 -4.75 2.49 -18.45
CA ASP A 86 -6.21 2.66 -18.52
C ASP A 86 -6.86 2.35 -17.16
N GLN A 87 -7.20 3.41 -16.43
CA GLN A 87 -7.79 3.33 -15.09
C GLN A 87 -9.25 2.82 -15.11
N SER A 88 -9.94 2.84 -16.26
CA SER A 88 -11.38 2.58 -16.33
C SER A 88 -11.78 1.16 -15.95
N GLN A 89 -10.93 0.16 -16.21
CA GLN A 89 -11.17 -1.24 -15.83
C GLN A 89 -10.72 -1.59 -14.40
N VAL A 90 -9.94 -0.72 -13.76
CA VAL A 90 -9.15 -1.10 -12.57
C VAL A 90 -9.72 -0.50 -11.28
N MET A 91 -10.44 0.62 -11.35
CA MET A 91 -10.85 1.40 -10.16
C MET A 91 -11.67 0.58 -9.15
N SER A 92 -12.78 -0.02 -9.58
CA SER A 92 -13.65 -0.77 -8.66
C SER A 92 -12.94 -1.99 -8.04
N GLY A 93 -12.18 -2.75 -8.84
CA GLY A 93 -11.40 -3.89 -8.36
C GLY A 93 -10.25 -3.50 -7.44
N ALA A 94 -9.75 -2.27 -7.56
CA ALA A 94 -8.68 -1.71 -6.75
C ALA A 94 -9.18 -0.95 -5.50
N GLY A 95 -10.49 -0.91 -5.24
CA GLY A 95 -11.06 -0.25 -4.07
C GLY A 95 -11.28 1.26 -4.23
N LEU A 96 -11.18 1.79 -5.45
CA LEU A 96 -11.51 3.18 -5.77
C LEU A 96 -12.98 3.28 -6.18
N ASP A 97 -13.73 4.10 -5.47
CA ASP A 97 -15.12 4.41 -5.82
C ASP A 97 -15.15 5.31 -7.08
N PRO A 98 -15.73 4.86 -8.21
CA PRO A 98 -15.77 5.63 -9.44
C PRO A 98 -16.63 6.90 -9.36
N SER A 99 -17.47 7.04 -8.32
CA SER A 99 -18.26 8.26 -8.07
C SER A 99 -17.47 9.37 -7.38
N GLN A 100 -16.33 9.03 -6.76
CA GLN A 100 -15.43 10.00 -6.14
C GLN A 100 -14.53 10.67 -7.18
N THR A 101 -14.16 11.92 -6.93
CA THR A 101 -13.23 12.69 -7.78
C THR A 101 -11.81 12.72 -7.26
N GLU A 102 -11.64 12.49 -5.95
CA GLU A 102 -10.35 12.47 -5.27
C GLU A 102 -10.30 11.36 -4.22
N TRP A 103 -9.12 10.76 -4.03
CA TRP A 103 -8.91 9.64 -3.13
C TRP A 103 -7.71 9.87 -2.21
N PRO A 104 -7.74 9.40 -0.94
CA PRO A 104 -6.61 9.45 -0.03
C PRO A 104 -5.65 8.28 -0.29
N VAL A 105 -5.03 8.25 -1.48
CA VAL A 105 -4.20 7.11 -1.91
C VAL A 105 -2.76 7.27 -1.44
N LEU A 106 -2.20 6.20 -0.90
CA LEU A 106 -0.76 6.06 -0.69
C LEU A 106 -0.05 5.95 -2.05
N LEU A 107 0.69 6.98 -2.43
CA LEU A 107 1.51 6.96 -3.64
C LEU A 107 2.93 6.45 -3.34
N PRO A 108 3.58 5.72 -4.28
CA PRO A 108 4.97 5.30 -4.16
C PRO A 108 5.94 6.44 -3.89
N ALA A 109 5.67 7.64 -4.42
CA ALA A 109 6.48 8.83 -4.16
C ALA A 109 6.61 9.15 -2.66
N TYR A 110 5.59 8.90 -1.86
CA TYR A 110 5.64 9.15 -0.42
C TYR A 110 6.65 8.24 0.30
N LEU A 111 6.83 7.00 -0.19
CA LEU A 111 7.88 6.11 0.30
C LEU A 111 9.27 6.65 -0.03
N PHE A 112 9.45 7.13 -1.26
CA PHE A 112 10.73 7.68 -1.69
C PHE A 112 11.09 8.94 -0.91
N HIS A 113 10.14 9.87 -0.71
CA HIS A 113 10.35 11.02 0.16
C HIS A 113 10.67 10.61 1.60
N SER A 114 10.01 9.59 2.14
CA SER A 114 10.33 9.07 3.47
C SER A 114 11.77 8.55 3.56
N LEU A 115 12.21 7.80 2.56
CA LEU A 115 13.53 7.18 2.49
C LEU A 115 14.67 8.14 2.10
N ASP A 116 14.35 9.33 1.59
CA ASP A 116 15.31 10.40 1.27
C ASP A 116 15.69 11.26 2.50
N ARG A 117 15.24 10.85 3.70
CA ARG A 117 15.54 11.49 4.98
C ARG A 117 16.73 10.79 5.69
N PRO A 118 17.42 11.45 6.63
CA PRO A 118 18.44 10.80 7.46
C PRO A 118 17.87 9.62 8.27
N ASP A 119 18.67 8.56 8.50
CA ASP A 119 18.25 7.35 9.25
C ASP A 119 17.70 7.68 10.64
N GLU A 120 18.32 8.64 11.34
CA GLU A 120 17.85 9.11 12.65
C GLU A 120 16.44 9.70 12.58
N GLU A 121 16.11 10.43 11.52
CA GLU A 121 14.78 11.03 11.31
C GLU A 121 13.75 9.97 10.93
N ILE A 122 14.11 9.03 10.04
CA ILE A 122 13.24 7.91 9.64
C ILE A 122 12.81 7.08 10.85
N ARG A 123 13.72 6.87 11.81
CA ARG A 123 13.45 6.10 13.03
C ARG A 123 12.71 6.90 14.11
N ALA A 124 12.78 8.23 14.06
CA ALA A 124 12.17 9.10 15.05
C ALA A 124 10.70 9.38 14.72
N GLU A 125 10.39 9.69 13.46
CA GLU A 125 9.04 10.07 13.06
C GLU A 125 8.65 9.64 11.63
N PRO A 126 7.40 9.18 11.45
CA PRO A 126 6.90 8.82 10.13
C PRO A 126 6.78 10.05 9.23
N TYR A 127 7.04 9.85 7.95
CA TYR A 127 6.87 10.91 6.96
C TYR A 127 5.39 11.30 6.85
N LEU A 128 5.11 12.61 6.84
CA LEU A 128 3.78 13.15 6.62
C LEU A 128 3.64 13.62 5.16
N PRO A 129 2.89 12.90 4.30
CA PRO A 129 2.76 13.28 2.91
C PRO A 129 2.05 14.64 2.75
N GLN A 130 2.56 15.47 1.85
CA GLN A 130 2.03 16.80 1.57
C GLN A 130 1.56 16.89 0.11
N LYS A 131 0.69 17.88 -0.15
CA LYS A 131 0.29 18.21 -1.52
C LYS A 131 1.53 18.57 -2.35
N GLY A 132 1.72 17.91 -3.49
CA GLY A 132 2.91 18.06 -4.34
C GLY A 132 3.94 16.94 -4.20
N ASP A 133 3.87 16.12 -3.15
CA ASP A 133 4.75 14.96 -2.96
C ASP A 133 4.40 13.77 -3.85
N TRP A 134 3.47 13.95 -4.78
CA TRP A 134 3.05 12.92 -5.72
C TRP A 134 4.18 12.47 -6.66
N PHE A 135 5.21 13.30 -6.80
CA PHE A 135 6.39 13.05 -7.62
C PHE A 135 7.66 13.03 -6.76
N PHE A 136 8.63 12.20 -7.15
CA PHE A 136 9.95 12.13 -6.54
C PHE A 136 11.06 12.20 -7.62
N PRO A 137 12.11 13.03 -7.44
CA PRO A 137 12.22 14.08 -6.42
C PRO A 137 11.16 15.17 -6.66
N ARG A 138 10.95 16.08 -5.69
CA ARG A 138 9.99 17.18 -5.85
C ARG A 138 10.34 17.96 -7.12
N VAL A 139 9.36 18.17 -8.00
CA VAL A 139 9.56 19.01 -9.18
C VAL A 139 9.62 20.46 -8.71
N THR A 140 10.82 21.03 -8.65
CA THR A 140 10.99 22.49 -8.53
C THR A 140 10.52 23.12 -9.84
N VAL A 141 9.34 23.73 -9.82
CA VAL A 141 8.83 24.59 -10.90
C VAL A 141 9.24 26.03 -10.62
#